data_AF-A0A915HL05-F1
#
_entry.id   AF-A0A915HL05-F1
#
_cell.length_a   1.000
_cell.length_b   1.000
_cell.length_c   1.000
_cell.angle_alpha   90.00
_cell.angle_beta   90.00
_cell.angle_gamma   90.00
#
_symmetry.space_group_name_H-M   'P 1'
#
loop_
_entity.id
_entity.type
_entity.pdbx_description
1 polymer ?
#
loop_
_entity_poly.entity_id
_entity_poly.type
_entity_poly.pdbx_seq_one_letter_code
_entity_poly.pdbx_strand_id
1 'polypeptide(L)'
;MNYLKNSLQSMVGNRNEGDYSSSAETVERLVERLETSTTFEDRRDALRALRSLSKSYRLDVGAQSSQILLNLLKNDPNAILSSGVDLTNLILETLNNIVSGDSEGVAVGISTSTY
;
A
#
# COMPACT_ATOMS: atom_id res chain seq x y z
N MET A 1 34.49 -22.16 8.25
CA MET A 1 33.56 -22.41 7.13
C MET A 1 32.21 -21.79 7.51
N ASN A 2 31.92 -20.57 7.04
CA ASN A 2 30.75 -19.79 7.47
C ASN A 2 29.70 -19.64 6.35
N TYR A 3 29.53 -20.66 5.52
CA TYR A 3 28.67 -20.57 4.32
C TYR A 3 27.17 -20.58 4.63
N LEU A 4 26.77 -21.08 5.80
CA LEU A 4 25.36 -21.13 6.23
C LEU A 4 24.87 -19.81 6.85
N LYS A 5 25.77 -18.94 7.32
CA LYS A 5 25.38 -17.64 7.90
C LYS A 5 25.09 -16.59 6.83
N ASN A 6 25.71 -16.68 5.65
CA ASN A 6 25.53 -15.69 4.59
C ASN A 6 24.32 -15.94 3.68
N SER A 7 23.77 -17.17 3.60
CA SER A 7 22.58 -17.40 2.75
C SER A 7 21.28 -16.89 3.39
N LEU A 8 21.16 -16.97 4.73
CA LEU A 8 20.03 -16.39 5.45
C LEU A 8 20.13 -14.85 5.55
N GLN A 9 21.34 -14.31 5.61
CA GLN A 9 21.56 -12.86 5.58
C GLN A 9 21.15 -12.22 4.25
N SER A 10 21.28 -12.95 3.14
CA SER A 10 20.94 -12.45 1.80
C SER A 10 19.43 -12.28 1.57
N MET A 11 18.57 -12.86 2.41
CA MET A 11 17.11 -12.70 2.32
C MET A 11 16.56 -11.57 3.20
N VAL A 12 17.41 -10.87 3.95
CA VAL A 12 17.00 -9.84 4.92
C VAL A 12 17.48 -8.43 4.53
N GLY A 13 18.35 -8.28 3.53
CA GLY A 13 19.15 -7.07 3.42
C GLY A 13 19.22 -6.35 2.08
N ASN A 14 18.38 -6.67 1.09
CA ASN A 14 18.50 -6.01 -0.22
C ASN A 14 17.15 -5.70 -0.87
N ARG A 15 16.38 -4.78 -0.26
CA ARG A 15 15.28 -4.08 -0.93
C ARG A 15 15.89 -3.08 -1.92
N ASN A 16 16.41 -3.62 -3.02
CA ASN A 16 16.90 -2.84 -4.15
C ASN A 16 15.72 -2.13 -4.82
N GLU A 17 16.01 -1.06 -5.54
CA GLU A 17 15.10 -0.25 -6.37
C GLU A 17 14.12 -1.04 -7.27
N GLY A 18 14.35 -2.34 -7.52
CA GLY A 18 13.40 -3.25 -8.16
C GLY A 18 12.13 -3.56 -7.35
N ASP A 19 12.17 -3.51 -6.01
CA ASP A 19 10.98 -3.67 -5.17
C ASP A 19 10.03 -2.47 -5.27
N TYR A 20 10.56 -1.26 -5.47
CA TYR A 20 9.76 -0.04 -5.62
C TYR A 20 9.01 0.01 -6.96
N SER A 21 9.66 -0.39 -8.05
CA SER A 21 8.97 -0.51 -9.35
C SER A 21 7.89 -1.59 -9.31
N SER A 22 8.18 -2.70 -8.64
CA SER A 22 7.22 -3.79 -8.45
C SER A 22 6.04 -3.38 -7.56
N SER A 23 6.28 -2.60 -6.50
CA SER A 23 5.22 -2.11 -5.62
C SER A 23 4.32 -1.10 -6.31
N ALA A 24 4.90 -0.14 -7.05
CA ALA A 24 4.12 0.85 -7.80
C ALA A 24 3.25 0.20 -8.89
N GLU A 25 3.79 -0.76 -9.64
CA GLU A 25 3.04 -1.52 -10.66
C GLU A 25 1.94 -2.41 -10.02
N THR A 26 2.20 -2.95 -8.82
CA THR A 26 1.20 -3.70 -8.07
C THR A 26 0.05 -2.81 -7.61
N VAL A 27 0.36 -1.60 -7.12
CA VAL A 27 -0.65 -0.59 -6.76
C VAL A 27 -1.50 -0.23 -7.97
N GLU A 28 -0.87 0.02 -9.13
CA GLU A 28 -1.55 0.38 -10.37
C GLU A 28 -2.57 -0.70 -10.78
N ARG A 29 -2.15 -1.97 -10.80
CA ARG A 29 -3.05 -3.10 -11.13
C ARG A 29 -4.23 -3.21 -10.16
N LEU A 30 -4.01 -2.93 -8.87
CA LEU A 30 -5.08 -2.95 -7.87
C LEU A 30 -6.06 -1.79 -8.07
N VAL A 31 -5.56 -0.60 -8.40
CA VAL A 31 -6.38 0.58 -8.73
C VAL A 31 -7.20 0.32 -9.99
N GLU A 32 -6.58 -0.18 -11.06
CA GLU A 32 -7.28 -0.56 -12.30
C GLU A 32 -8.39 -1.60 -12.01
N ARG A 33 -8.13 -2.56 -11.13
CA ARG A 33 -9.14 -3.55 -10.73
C ARG A 33 -10.28 -2.92 -9.92
N LEU A 34 -10.00 -1.96 -9.05
CA LEU A 34 -11.04 -1.21 -8.34
C LEU A 34 -11.93 -0.38 -9.30
N GLU A 35 -11.37 0.08 -10.41
CA GLU A 35 -12.08 0.84 -11.45
C GLU A 35 -12.89 -0.04 -12.40
N THR A 36 -12.32 -1.18 -12.82
CA THR A 36 -12.89 -2.02 -13.88
C THR A 36 -13.78 -3.15 -13.36
N SER A 37 -13.62 -3.55 -12.10
CA SER A 37 -14.33 -4.70 -11.57
C SER A 37 -15.81 -4.42 -11.30
N THR A 38 -16.66 -5.33 -11.78
CA THR A 38 -18.12 -5.26 -11.63
C THR A 38 -18.64 -6.05 -10.43
N THR A 39 -17.79 -6.87 -9.80
CA THR A 39 -18.19 -7.70 -8.66
C THR A 39 -17.74 -7.08 -7.33
N PHE A 40 -18.58 -7.22 -6.31
CA PHE A 40 -18.29 -6.66 -5.00
C PHE A 40 -17.13 -7.39 -4.29
N GLU A 41 -17.08 -8.71 -4.40
CA GLU A 41 -16.04 -9.52 -3.76
C GLU A 41 -14.64 -9.19 -4.27
N ASP A 42 -14.52 -8.98 -5.58
CA ASP A 42 -13.27 -8.68 -6.23
C ASP A 42 -12.74 -7.28 -5.87
N ARG A 43 -13.63 -6.28 -5.85
CA ARG A 43 -13.29 -4.93 -5.35
C ARG A 43 -12.85 -4.97 -3.89
N ARG A 44 -13.54 -5.73 -3.05
CA ARG A 44 -13.20 -5.91 -1.64
C ARG A 44 -11.82 -6.53 -1.47
N ASP A 45 -11.49 -7.56 -2.24
CA ASP A 45 -10.20 -8.24 -2.14
C ASP A 45 -9.05 -7.39 -2.68
N ALA A 46 -9.28 -6.65 -3.78
CA ALA A 46 -8.35 -5.63 -4.27
C ALA A 46 -8.10 -4.53 -3.21
N LEU A 47 -9.15 -4.07 -2.56
CA LEU A 47 -9.07 -3.05 -1.52
C LEU A 47 -8.33 -3.56 -0.27
N ARG A 48 -8.49 -4.84 0.10
CA ARG A 48 -7.71 -5.45 1.19
C ARG A 48 -6.22 -5.50 0.88
N ALA A 49 -5.87 -5.86 -0.35
CA ALA A 49 -4.48 -5.86 -0.78
C ALA A 49 -3.91 -4.43 -0.75
N LEU A 50 -4.66 -3.46 -1.26
CA LEU A 50 -4.28 -2.04 -1.27
C LEU A 50 -4.09 -1.48 0.15
N ARG A 51 -4.99 -1.83 1.09
CA ARG A 51 -4.84 -1.49 2.51
C ARG A 51 -3.54 -2.02 3.09
N SER A 52 -3.17 -3.27 2.78
CA SER A 52 -1.91 -3.85 3.28
C SER A 52 -0.70 -3.07 2.75
N LEU A 53 -0.71 -2.72 1.46
CA LEU A 53 0.34 -1.93 0.82
C LEU A 53 0.44 -0.51 1.38
N SER A 54 -0.69 0.12 1.75
CA SER A 54 -0.71 1.50 2.28
C SER A 54 0.14 1.68 3.55
N LYS A 55 0.44 0.60 4.28
CA LYS A 55 1.31 0.63 5.47
C LYS A 55 2.79 0.73 5.14
N SER A 56 3.22 0.20 3.98
CA SER A 56 4.63 0.13 3.59
C SER A 56 4.98 1.06 2.42
N TYR A 57 4.02 1.31 1.53
CA TYR A 57 4.20 2.07 0.29
C TYR A 57 3.20 3.23 0.21
N ARG A 58 3.05 3.98 1.31
CA ARG A 58 2.02 5.02 1.46
C ARG A 58 2.06 6.09 0.36
N LEU A 59 3.25 6.44 -0.13
CA LEU A 59 3.43 7.49 -1.14
C LEU A 59 2.88 7.05 -2.49
N ASP A 60 3.22 5.84 -2.92
CA ASP A 60 2.74 5.28 -4.19
C ASP A 60 1.24 5.02 -4.14
N VAL A 61 0.75 4.44 -3.03
CA VAL A 61 -0.68 4.22 -2.82
C VAL A 61 -1.43 5.55 -2.79
N GLY A 62 -0.95 6.55 -2.05
CA GLY A 62 -1.56 7.89 -2.03
C GLY A 62 -1.60 8.57 -3.40
N ALA A 63 -0.50 8.50 -4.14
CA ALA A 63 -0.42 9.13 -5.47
C ALA A 63 -1.38 8.49 -6.48
N GLN A 64 -1.52 7.17 -6.47
CA GLN A 64 -2.29 6.44 -7.49
C GLN A 64 -3.73 6.16 -7.07
N SER A 65 -4.01 5.93 -5.79
CA SER A 65 -5.31 5.42 -5.35
C SER A 65 -6.22 6.46 -4.66
N SER A 66 -5.70 7.64 -4.28
CA SER A 66 -6.50 8.60 -3.51
C SER A 66 -7.80 9.01 -4.19
N GLN A 67 -7.78 9.24 -5.52
CA GLN A 67 -8.97 9.65 -6.25
C GLN A 67 -10.02 8.54 -6.33
N ILE A 68 -9.60 7.30 -6.62
CA ILE A 68 -10.54 6.16 -6.72
C ILE A 68 -11.15 5.81 -5.36
N LEU A 69 -10.39 5.90 -4.26
CA LEU A 69 -10.90 5.65 -2.91
C LEU A 69 -12.01 6.64 -2.53
N LEU A 70 -11.82 7.93 -2.84
CA LEU A 70 -12.83 8.95 -2.64
C LEU A 70 -14.04 8.75 -3.56
N ASN A 71 -13.82 8.31 -4.80
CA ASN A 71 -14.88 8.01 -5.75
C ASN A 71 -15.75 6.83 -5.27
N LEU A 72 -15.12 5.74 -4.80
CA LEU A 72 -15.82 4.60 -4.22
C LEU A 72 -16.64 5.01 -3.00
N LEU A 73 -16.08 5.83 -2.10
CA LEU A 73 -16.81 6.28 -0.91
C LEU A 73 -18.04 7.14 -1.26
N LYS A 74 -17.96 7.95 -2.32
CA LYS A 74 -19.04 8.87 -2.72
C LYS A 74 -20.09 8.24 -3.62
N ASN A 75 -19.66 7.38 -4.54
CA ASN A 75 -20.47 6.96 -5.68
C ASN A 75 -20.73 5.45 -5.71
N ASP A 76 -20.06 4.63 -4.88
CA ASP A 76 -20.38 3.21 -4.81
C ASP A 76 -21.59 2.99 -3.88
N PRO A 77 -22.76 2.59 -4.43
CA PRO A 77 -23.92 2.30 -3.60
C PRO A 77 -23.63 1.18 -2.60
N ASN A 78 -22.73 0.24 -2.91
CA ASN A 78 -22.40 -0.85 -1.99
C ASN A 78 -21.65 -0.33 -0.76
N ALA A 79 -20.83 0.70 -0.89
CA ALA A 79 -20.12 1.30 0.25
C ALA A 79 -21.09 2.02 1.21
N ILE A 80 -22.15 2.62 0.67
CA ILE A 80 -23.11 3.43 1.44
C ILE A 80 -24.19 2.56 2.12
N LEU A 81 -24.44 1.36 1.61
CA LEU A 81 -25.41 0.42 2.18
C LEU A 81 -24.81 -0.36 3.37
N SER A 82 -25.66 -0.78 4.34
CA SER A 82 -25.22 -1.54 5.52
C SER A 82 -24.52 -2.87 5.20
N SER A 83 -24.68 -3.41 3.99
CA SER A 83 -23.96 -4.60 3.52
C SER A 83 -22.49 -4.33 3.16
N GLY A 84 -22.08 -3.06 3.02
CA GLY A 84 -20.71 -2.69 2.70
C GLY A 84 -19.98 -1.92 3.80
N VAL A 85 -20.42 -2.05 5.06
CA VAL A 85 -19.67 -1.54 6.24
C VAL A 85 -18.22 -1.99 6.20
N ASP A 86 -17.98 -3.24 5.78
CA ASP A 86 -16.62 -3.77 5.59
C ASP A 86 -15.82 -3.02 4.52
N LEU A 87 -16.45 -2.67 3.40
CA LEU A 87 -15.80 -1.95 2.30
C LEU A 87 -15.47 -0.51 2.72
N THR A 88 -16.42 0.16 3.36
CA THR A 88 -16.24 1.51 3.89
C THR A 88 -15.15 1.56 4.96
N ASN A 89 -15.11 0.59 5.88
CA ASN A 89 -14.02 0.48 6.86
C ASN A 89 -12.66 0.29 6.18
N LEU A 90 -12.58 -0.58 5.16
CA LEU A 90 -11.34 -0.78 4.40
C LEU A 90 -10.90 0.50 3.67
N ILE A 91 -11.82 1.24 3.06
CA ILE A 91 -11.52 2.52 2.39
C ILE A 91 -10.99 3.52 3.41
N LEU A 92 -11.72 3.72 4.51
CA LEU A 92 -11.36 4.69 5.55
C LEU A 92 -10.04 4.34 6.22
N GLU A 93 -9.77 3.06 6.51
CA GLU A 93 -8.49 2.63 7.06
C GLU A 93 -7.33 2.84 6.06
N THR A 94 -7.57 2.60 4.76
CA THR A 94 -6.54 2.85 3.73
C THR A 94 -6.24 4.34 3.61
N LEU A 95 -7.28 5.19 3.59
CA LEU A 95 -7.12 6.64 3.61
C LEU A 95 -6.42 7.10 4.88
N ASN A 96 -6.76 6.52 6.03
CA ASN A 96 -6.08 6.82 7.29
C ASN A 96 -4.60 6.46 7.23
N ASN A 97 -4.21 5.30 6.70
CA ASN A 97 -2.79 4.95 6.56
C ASN A 97 -2.03 5.91 5.64
N ILE A 98 -2.68 6.39 4.57
CA ILE A 98 -2.09 7.38 3.66
C ILE A 98 -1.88 8.73 4.39
N VAL A 99 -2.87 9.16 5.20
CA VAL A 99 -2.89 10.49 5.84
C VAL A 99 -2.13 10.54 7.17
N SER A 100 -2.23 9.49 8.01
CA SER A 100 -1.66 9.45 9.36
C SER A 100 -0.14 9.45 9.38
N GLY A 101 0.51 9.18 8.24
CA GLY A 101 1.92 9.49 8.01
C GLY A 101 2.82 9.22 9.20
N ASP A 102 2.93 7.97 9.66
CA ASP A 102 3.89 7.65 10.72
C ASP A 102 5.28 8.03 10.23
N SER A 103 5.82 9.11 10.79
CA SER A 103 7.17 9.60 10.62
C SER A 103 8.14 8.66 11.34
N GLU A 104 8.14 7.39 10.98
CA GLU A 104 9.14 6.42 11.43
C GLU A 104 10.33 6.48 10.47
N GLY A 105 11.29 7.32 10.85
CA GLY A 105 12.70 7.09 10.58
C GLY A 105 13.14 7.15 9.13
N VAL A 106 13.15 8.36 8.53
CA VAL A 106 14.32 8.68 7.71
C VAL A 106 15.48 8.81 8.68
N ALA A 107 16.13 7.69 8.99
CA ALA A 107 17.49 7.70 9.50
C ALA A 107 18.34 8.30 8.40
N VAL A 108 18.35 9.64 8.30
CA VAL A 108 19.40 10.35 7.58
C VAL A 108 20.66 9.99 8.35
N GLY A 109 21.39 8.99 7.85
CA GLY A 109 22.77 8.77 8.19
C GLY A 109 23.54 10.01 7.78
N ILE A 110 23.50 11.05 8.62
CA ILE A 110 24.46 12.14 8.54
C ILE A 110 25.75 11.48 9.00
N SER A 111 26.52 10.97 8.04
CA SER A 111 27.94 10.75 8.23
C SER A 111 28.52 12.07 8.70
N THR A 112 28.70 12.22 10.00
CA THR A 112 29.54 13.26 10.58
C THR A 112 30.96 12.94 10.13
N SER A 113 31.31 13.43 8.94
CA SER A 113 32.68 13.50 8.47
C SER A 113 33.40 14.45 9.39
N THR A 114 34.25 13.88 10.21
CA THR A 114 35.30 14.55 10.98
C THR A 114 36.07 15.51 10.08
N TYR A 115 36.11 16.78 10.47
CA TYR A 115 37.25 17.69 10.25
C TYR A 115 37.40 18.57 11.48
#